data_AF-A0A7J9WFC9-F1
#
_entry.id   AF-A0A7J9WFC9-F1
#
_cell.length_a   1.000
_cell.length_b   1.000
_cell.length_c   1.000
_cell.angle_alpha   90.00
_cell.angle_beta   90.00
_cell.angle_gamma   90.00
#
_symmetry.space_group_name_H-M   'P 1'
#
loop_
_entity.id
_entity.type
_entity.pdbx_description
1 polymer ?
#
loop_
_entity_poly.entity_id
_entity_poly.type
_entity_poly.pdbx_seq_one_letter_code
_entity_poly.pdbx_strand_id
1 'polypeptide(L)'
;MAQTALARRMAVTQLTVFTVAAALLGAAPAAALQVHPSAESAMVNRINQERTERGLSRLALNLQMTRLGREWARTMANHQRVYHRPDLADQIYGPYVRIGENVGMTKLTGATATELVDRLHRAFMASTGHRSHILGRFNQVGVGIRRTADGAMWVAVNFLQGRLDAFPLYRDIDGSTHERVIGRMFFKGVVGGCTRAKYCARATASRRWLAGVVNRATRTKRGSAWLSDRCGSRRACRRGDTSRRDTAKAFAHALRLQPVAGASFSDLRGDDARIAAGVIRAGIMSECSSGRFCPGRDVSRAKLARFAYRATR
;
A
#
# COMPACT_ATOMS: atom_id res chain seq x y z
N MET A 1 18.12 98.50 -24.40
CA MET A 1 19.45 98.59 -25.05
C MET A 1 20.42 97.74 -24.26
N ALA A 2 21.33 97.07 -24.98
CA ALA A 2 22.03 95.85 -24.61
C ALA A 2 23.10 95.98 -23.50
N GLN A 3 23.39 94.85 -22.83
CA GLN A 3 24.70 94.40 -22.34
C GLN A 3 24.55 92.92 -21.91
N THR A 4 24.85 91.93 -22.76
CA THR A 4 26.14 91.20 -22.88
C THR A 4 26.74 90.63 -21.59
N ALA A 5 26.72 89.29 -21.52
CA ALA A 5 27.88 88.40 -21.41
C ALA A 5 28.19 87.67 -20.08
N LEU A 6 28.80 86.49 -20.31
CA LEU A 6 29.67 85.65 -19.48
C LEU A 6 28.96 84.65 -18.54
N ALA A 7 28.84 83.37 -18.91
CA ALA A 7 29.88 82.32 -18.95
C ALA A 7 30.15 81.68 -17.58
N ARG A 8 29.87 80.36 -17.48
CA ARG A 8 30.85 79.39 -16.97
C ARG A 8 30.40 77.95 -17.21
N ARG A 9 31.27 77.20 -17.88
CA ARG A 9 31.24 75.74 -18.01
C ARG A 9 31.59 75.12 -16.66
N MET A 10 30.84 74.11 -16.23
CA MET A 10 31.40 73.00 -15.44
C MET A 10 30.78 71.69 -15.92
N ALA A 11 31.65 70.81 -16.42
CA ALA A 11 31.35 69.47 -16.85
C ALA A 11 30.92 68.64 -15.64
N VAL A 12 29.72 68.05 -15.69
CA VAL A 12 29.30 67.02 -14.74
C VAL A 12 29.61 65.68 -15.38
N THR A 13 30.60 65.00 -14.82
CA THR A 13 30.99 63.63 -15.11
C THR A 13 29.77 62.72 -14.89
N GLN A 14 29.20 62.18 -15.96
CA GLN A 14 28.12 61.19 -15.87
C GLN A 14 28.68 59.87 -15.36
N LEU A 15 28.35 59.52 -14.11
CA LEU A 15 28.57 58.19 -13.57
C LEU A 15 27.44 57.28 -14.07
N THR A 16 27.70 56.51 -15.12
CA THR A 16 26.80 55.46 -15.62
C THR A 16 26.75 54.31 -14.62
N VAL A 17 25.74 54.32 -13.76
CA VAL A 17 25.40 53.19 -12.90
C VAL A 17 24.77 52.10 -13.79
N PHE A 18 25.54 51.07 -14.12
CA PHE A 18 25.01 49.83 -14.67
C PHE A 18 24.24 49.09 -13.56
N THR A 19 22.93 49.34 -13.46
CA THR A 19 22.02 48.47 -12.72
C THR A 19 21.89 47.15 -13.46
N VAL A 20 22.56 46.11 -12.95
CA VAL A 20 22.30 44.72 -13.34
C VAL A 20 20.87 44.38 -12.89
N ALA A 21 19.93 44.41 -13.83
CA ALA A 21 18.60 43.89 -13.64
C ALA A 21 18.71 42.36 -13.44
N ALA A 22 18.74 41.92 -12.19
CA ALA A 22 18.56 40.53 -11.85
C ALA A 22 17.18 40.10 -12.34
N ALA A 23 17.17 39.37 -13.46
CA ALA A 23 15.98 38.69 -13.95
C ALA A 23 15.55 37.66 -12.90
N LEU A 24 14.66 38.09 -12.01
CA LEU A 24 13.85 37.20 -11.19
C LEU A 24 12.92 36.45 -12.16
N LEU A 25 13.42 35.34 -12.69
CA LEU A 25 12.58 34.26 -13.20
C LEU A 25 11.65 33.86 -12.06
N GLY A 26 10.47 34.46 -12.03
CA GLY A 26 9.37 34.02 -11.19
C GLY A 26 9.10 32.57 -11.55
N ALA A 27 9.54 31.65 -10.69
CA ALA A 27 9.09 30.28 -10.74
C ALA A 27 7.57 30.34 -10.64
N ALA A 28 6.87 30.03 -11.73
CA ALA A 28 5.44 29.81 -11.68
C ALA A 28 5.16 28.88 -10.50
N PRO A 29 4.16 29.16 -9.64
CA PRO A 29 3.84 28.24 -8.58
C PRO A 29 3.58 26.91 -9.27
N ALA A 30 4.39 25.90 -8.93
CA ALA A 30 4.15 24.53 -9.39
C ALA A 30 2.69 24.27 -9.07
N ALA A 31 1.85 24.20 -10.11
CA ALA A 31 0.43 23.95 -9.96
C ALA A 31 0.35 22.72 -9.06
N ALA A 32 -0.04 22.92 -7.80
CA ALA A 32 -0.07 21.86 -6.83
C ALA A 32 -0.90 20.77 -7.48
N LEU A 33 -0.26 19.63 -7.78
CA LEU A 33 -0.89 18.52 -8.48
C LEU A 33 -2.19 18.25 -7.72
N GLN A 34 -3.33 18.68 -8.26
CA GLN A 34 -4.62 18.52 -7.60
C GLN A 34 -4.85 17.01 -7.62
N VAL A 35 -4.48 16.34 -6.53
CA VAL A 35 -4.80 14.94 -6.33
C VAL A 35 -6.31 14.92 -6.16
N HIS A 36 -7.03 14.84 -7.28
CA HIS A 36 -8.46 14.67 -7.27
C HIS A 36 -8.74 13.43 -6.43
N PRO A 37 -9.55 13.54 -5.36
CA PRO A 37 -9.94 12.38 -4.60
C PRO A 37 -10.52 11.35 -5.56
N SER A 38 -10.10 10.09 -5.43
CA SER A 38 -10.74 9.02 -6.19
C SER A 38 -12.24 9.05 -5.90
N ALA A 39 -13.08 8.69 -6.88
CA ALA A 39 -14.55 8.64 -6.70
C ALA A 39 -14.95 7.85 -5.43
N GLU A 40 -14.20 6.80 -5.11
CA GLU A 40 -14.39 6.00 -3.90
C GLU A 40 -14.12 6.82 -2.63
N SER A 41 -13.06 7.62 -2.60
CA SER A 41 -12.75 8.53 -1.48
C SER A 41 -13.83 9.61 -1.34
N ALA A 42 -14.34 10.14 -2.44
CA ALA A 42 -15.46 11.08 -2.43
C ALA A 42 -16.72 10.45 -1.81
N MET A 43 -17.06 9.22 -2.20
CA MET A 43 -18.22 8.51 -1.65
C MET A 43 -18.06 8.21 -0.15
N VAL A 44 -16.88 7.76 0.29
CA VAL A 44 -16.59 7.57 1.73
C VAL A 44 -16.73 8.88 2.50
N ASN A 45 -16.24 9.98 1.94
CA ASN A 45 -16.36 11.30 2.55
C ASN A 45 -17.81 11.74 2.69
N ARG A 46 -18.65 11.56 1.65
CA ARG A 46 -20.09 11.87 1.71
C ARG A 46 -20.82 11.02 2.75
N ILE A 47 -20.60 9.71 2.76
CA ILE A 47 -21.15 8.81 3.78
C ILE A 47 -20.79 9.30 5.19
N ASN A 48 -19.53 9.63 5.42
CA ASN A 48 -19.08 10.05 6.74
C ASN A 48 -19.55 11.46 7.10
N GLN A 49 -19.69 12.36 6.12
CA GLN A 49 -20.28 13.69 6.31
C GLN A 49 -21.74 13.54 6.79
N GLU A 50 -22.54 12.76 6.06
CA GLU A 50 -23.95 12.50 6.38
C GLU A 50 -24.15 11.92 7.79
N ARG A 51 -23.22 11.05 8.20
CA ARG A 51 -23.18 10.48 9.56
C ARG A 51 -22.82 11.52 10.60
N THR A 52 -21.78 12.32 10.38
CA THR A 52 -21.36 13.36 11.34
C THR A 52 -22.42 14.45 11.52
N GLU A 53 -23.12 14.84 10.45
CA GLU A 53 -24.22 15.82 10.50
C GLU A 53 -25.40 15.33 11.38
N ARG A 54 -25.48 14.03 11.66
CA ARG A 54 -26.47 13.41 12.55
C ARG A 54 -25.90 12.93 13.88
N GLY A 55 -24.70 13.39 14.25
CA GLY A 55 -24.06 13.01 15.51
C GLY A 55 -23.57 11.55 15.57
N LEU A 56 -23.50 10.86 14.43
CA LEU A 56 -22.98 9.48 14.36
C LEU A 56 -21.47 9.48 14.15
N SER A 57 -20.81 8.47 14.73
CA SER A 57 -19.38 8.24 14.49
C SER A 57 -19.09 7.93 13.03
N ARG A 58 -17.96 8.46 12.53
CA ARG A 58 -17.42 8.14 11.21
C ARG A 58 -17.09 6.65 11.11
N LEU A 59 -17.32 6.07 9.94
CA LEU A 59 -16.90 4.73 9.57
C LEU A 59 -15.42 4.74 9.16
N ALA A 60 -14.65 3.79 9.69
CA ALA A 60 -13.28 3.56 9.26
C ALA A 60 -13.26 2.89 7.87
N LEU A 61 -12.36 3.33 6.99
CA LEU A 61 -12.20 2.68 5.68
C LEU A 61 -11.65 1.25 5.86
N ASN A 62 -12.34 0.26 5.29
CA ASN A 62 -11.93 -1.13 5.25
C ASN A 62 -11.60 -1.54 3.82
N LEU A 63 -10.31 -1.76 3.56
CA LEU A 63 -9.83 -2.04 2.20
C LEU A 63 -10.17 -3.44 1.69
N GLN A 64 -10.42 -4.43 2.56
CA GLN A 64 -10.98 -5.71 2.13
C GLN A 64 -12.37 -5.49 1.54
N MET A 65 -13.20 -4.75 2.26
CA MET A 65 -14.56 -4.40 1.82
C MET A 65 -14.54 -3.55 0.54
N THR A 66 -13.56 -2.64 0.38
CA THR A 66 -13.33 -1.90 -0.88
C THR A 66 -12.96 -2.84 -2.02
N ARG A 67 -12.05 -3.81 -1.81
CA ARG A 67 -11.67 -4.78 -2.85
C ARG A 67 -12.87 -5.60 -3.31
N LEU A 68 -13.67 -6.12 -2.37
CA LEU A 68 -14.90 -6.86 -2.68
C LEU A 68 -15.90 -5.98 -3.43
N GLY A 69 -16.05 -4.71 -3.02
CA GLY A 69 -16.89 -3.74 -3.72
C GLY A 69 -16.42 -3.45 -5.15
N ARG A 70 -15.10 -3.32 -5.38
CA ARG A 70 -14.54 -3.07 -6.73
C ARG A 70 -14.77 -4.25 -7.66
N GLU A 71 -14.59 -5.46 -7.14
CA GLU A 71 -14.91 -6.70 -7.86
C GLU A 71 -16.38 -6.72 -8.24
N TRP A 72 -17.28 -6.44 -7.29
CA TRP A 72 -18.71 -6.49 -7.52
C TRP A 72 -19.23 -5.38 -8.44
N ALA A 73 -18.72 -4.15 -8.30
CA ALA A 73 -19.02 -3.05 -9.22
C ALA A 73 -18.62 -3.39 -10.66
N ARG A 74 -17.51 -4.11 -10.86
CA ARG A 74 -17.11 -4.61 -12.18
C ARG A 74 -18.06 -5.71 -12.66
N THR A 75 -18.47 -6.65 -11.80
CA THR A 75 -19.43 -7.69 -12.16
C THR A 75 -20.77 -7.11 -12.59
N MET A 76 -21.32 -6.16 -11.82
CA MET A 76 -22.57 -5.46 -12.18
C MET A 76 -22.43 -4.69 -13.49
N ALA A 77 -21.31 -4.00 -13.69
CA ALA A 77 -21.02 -3.31 -14.95
C ALA A 77 -20.94 -4.28 -16.14
N ASN A 78 -20.30 -5.44 -15.98
CA ASN A 78 -20.20 -6.42 -17.06
C ASN A 78 -21.56 -7.05 -17.37
N HIS A 79 -22.39 -7.29 -16.37
CA HIS A 79 -23.71 -7.89 -16.53
C HIS A 79 -24.79 -6.87 -16.86
N GLN A 80 -24.45 -5.57 -16.86
CA GLN A 80 -25.37 -4.46 -17.08
C GLN A 80 -26.61 -4.52 -16.16
N ARG A 81 -26.43 -4.96 -14.91
CA ARG A 81 -27.52 -5.11 -13.95
C ARG A 81 -27.05 -4.84 -12.52
N VAL A 82 -27.85 -4.11 -11.75
CA VAL A 82 -27.62 -3.90 -10.31
C VAL A 82 -28.23 -5.07 -9.54
N TYR A 83 -27.42 -5.78 -8.77
CA TYR A 83 -27.87 -6.85 -7.89
C TYR A 83 -26.85 -7.07 -6.76
N HIS A 84 -27.32 -7.60 -5.63
CA HIS A 84 -26.50 -7.84 -4.44
C HIS A 84 -25.52 -9.00 -4.62
N ARG A 85 -24.39 -8.92 -3.92
CA ARG A 85 -23.40 -10.01 -3.87
C ARG A 85 -23.94 -11.18 -3.04
N PRO A 86 -24.08 -12.39 -3.62
CA PRO A 86 -24.69 -13.52 -2.90
C PRO A 86 -23.80 -14.10 -1.80
N ASP A 87 -22.47 -13.98 -1.93
CA ASP A 87 -21.47 -14.62 -1.07
C ASP A 87 -20.70 -13.61 -0.20
N LEU A 88 -21.21 -12.38 0.01
CA LEU A 88 -20.45 -11.33 0.71
C LEU A 88 -19.96 -11.79 2.10
N ALA A 89 -20.82 -12.47 2.85
CA ALA A 89 -20.51 -12.99 4.18
C ALA A 89 -19.32 -13.96 4.18
N ASP A 90 -19.22 -14.83 3.17
CA ASP A 90 -18.20 -15.86 3.04
C ASP A 90 -16.83 -15.29 2.65
N GLN A 91 -16.82 -14.07 2.09
CA GLN A 91 -15.61 -13.39 1.62
C GLN A 91 -14.95 -12.52 2.68
N ILE A 92 -15.58 -12.33 3.83
CA ILE A 92 -15.09 -11.49 4.93
C ILE A 92 -14.20 -12.33 5.83
N TYR A 93 -13.00 -11.82 6.13
CA TYR A 93 -12.05 -12.50 7.01
C TYR A 93 -12.18 -11.93 8.42
N GLY A 94 -12.17 -12.79 9.42
CA GLY A 94 -12.19 -12.39 10.83
C GLY A 94 -13.59 -12.26 11.41
N PRO A 95 -13.68 -12.13 12.74
CA PRO A 95 -14.96 -12.06 13.44
C PRO A 95 -15.65 -10.72 13.19
N TYR A 96 -16.93 -10.77 12.85
CA TYR A 96 -17.78 -9.60 12.72
C TYR A 96 -19.15 -9.84 13.36
N VAL A 97 -19.84 -8.76 13.67
CA VAL A 97 -21.17 -8.74 14.28
C VAL A 97 -22.25 -8.56 13.22
N ARG A 98 -21.99 -7.71 12.22
CA ARG A 98 -22.96 -7.41 11.16
C ARG A 98 -22.28 -6.94 9.88
N ILE A 99 -22.92 -7.24 8.75
CA ILE A 99 -22.57 -6.74 7.42
C ILE A 99 -23.78 -6.08 6.76
N GLY A 100 -23.52 -5.19 5.81
CA GLY A 100 -24.54 -4.59 4.96
C GLY A 100 -23.96 -4.20 3.61
N GLU A 101 -24.80 -4.10 2.58
CA GLU A 101 -24.40 -3.72 1.24
C GLU A 101 -25.42 -2.77 0.62
N ASN A 102 -24.93 -1.69 0.01
CA ASN A 102 -25.68 -0.89 -0.95
C ASN A 102 -25.04 -1.06 -2.32
N VAL A 103 -25.84 -1.35 -3.34
CA VAL A 103 -25.40 -1.39 -4.75
C VAL A 103 -26.18 -0.38 -5.56
N GLY A 104 -25.58 0.16 -6.62
CA GLY A 104 -26.26 1.12 -7.47
C GLY A 104 -25.52 1.45 -8.75
N MET A 105 -26.22 2.13 -9.65
CA MET A 105 -25.67 2.67 -10.88
C MET A 105 -26.20 4.10 -11.08
N THR A 106 -25.35 4.98 -11.60
CA THR A 106 -25.75 6.30 -12.08
C THR A 106 -25.03 6.64 -13.37
N LYS A 107 -25.68 7.42 -14.24
CA LYS A 107 -25.10 7.93 -15.48
C LYS A 107 -25.61 9.35 -15.70
N LEU A 108 -24.70 10.26 -16.04
CA LEU A 108 -25.01 11.63 -16.43
C LEU A 108 -23.94 12.09 -17.41
N THR A 109 -24.36 12.40 -18.64
CA THR A 109 -23.46 12.85 -19.72
C THR A 109 -22.74 14.13 -19.29
N GLY A 110 -21.42 14.19 -19.52
CA GLY A 110 -20.59 15.34 -19.15
C GLY A 110 -20.23 15.45 -17.67
N ALA A 111 -20.81 14.61 -16.79
CA ALA A 111 -20.57 14.73 -15.34
C ALA A 111 -19.22 14.17 -14.89
N THR A 112 -18.57 14.94 -14.01
CA THR A 112 -17.37 14.55 -13.29
C THR A 112 -17.63 13.37 -12.34
N ALA A 113 -16.55 12.73 -11.88
CA ALA A 113 -16.63 11.64 -10.92
C ALA A 113 -17.35 12.04 -9.63
N THR A 114 -17.06 13.24 -9.12
CA THR A 114 -17.64 13.77 -7.89
C THR A 114 -19.13 14.04 -8.05
N GLU A 115 -19.57 14.61 -9.18
CA GLU A 115 -21.00 14.87 -9.43
C GLU A 115 -21.82 13.58 -9.50
N LEU A 116 -21.28 12.52 -10.12
CA LEU A 116 -21.93 11.21 -10.12
C LEU A 116 -21.99 10.61 -8.72
N VAL A 117 -20.93 10.75 -7.92
CA VAL A 117 -20.91 10.31 -6.52
C VAL A 117 -21.99 11.04 -5.72
N ASP A 118 -22.07 12.36 -5.82
CA ASP A 118 -23.05 13.17 -5.10
C ASP A 118 -24.49 12.81 -5.52
N ARG A 119 -24.71 12.62 -6.83
CA ARG A 119 -26.00 12.17 -7.36
C ARG A 119 -26.40 10.81 -6.79
N LEU A 120 -25.50 9.83 -6.83
CA LEU A 120 -25.80 8.48 -6.34
C LEU A 120 -25.95 8.43 -4.82
N HIS A 121 -25.15 9.21 -4.09
CA HIS A 121 -25.26 9.31 -2.63
C HIS A 121 -26.62 9.87 -2.22
N ARG A 122 -27.11 10.94 -2.88
CA ARG A 122 -28.46 11.45 -2.67
C ARG A 122 -29.54 10.40 -2.95
N ALA A 123 -29.38 9.60 -4.02
CA ALA A 123 -30.30 8.52 -4.33
C ALA A 123 -30.32 7.42 -3.25
N PHE A 124 -29.14 7.05 -2.70
CA PHE A 124 -29.07 6.15 -1.55
C PHE A 124 -29.75 6.76 -0.32
N MET A 125 -29.52 8.05 -0.04
CA MET A 125 -30.15 8.73 1.08
C MET A 125 -31.64 8.97 0.89
N ALA A 126 -32.19 8.92 -0.32
CA ALA A 126 -33.63 8.98 -0.58
C ALA A 126 -34.33 7.63 -0.34
N SER A 127 -33.63 6.50 -0.47
CA SER A 127 -34.18 5.16 -0.22
C SER A 127 -34.06 4.75 1.24
N THR A 128 -35.17 4.36 1.87
CA THR A 128 -35.18 3.90 3.28
C THR A 128 -34.23 2.73 3.52
N GLY A 129 -34.20 1.74 2.61
CA GLY A 129 -33.31 0.59 2.72
C GLY A 129 -31.83 0.99 2.68
N HIS A 130 -31.43 1.74 1.65
CA HIS A 130 -30.03 2.17 1.50
C HIS A 130 -29.58 3.13 2.61
N ARG A 131 -30.46 4.06 3.01
CA ARG A 131 -30.24 4.99 4.13
C ARG A 131 -29.98 4.24 5.44
N SER A 132 -30.73 3.16 5.68
CA SER A 132 -30.58 2.36 6.91
C SER A 132 -29.19 1.72 7.05
N HIS A 133 -28.53 1.38 5.94
CA HIS A 133 -27.14 0.91 5.96
C HIS A 133 -26.15 2.06 6.22
N ILE A 134 -26.31 3.21 5.55
CA ILE A 134 -25.44 4.39 5.71
C ILE A 134 -25.44 4.90 7.16
N LEU A 135 -26.63 4.97 7.78
CA LEU A 135 -26.81 5.44 9.15
C LEU A 135 -26.79 4.31 10.19
N GLY A 136 -26.61 3.07 9.75
CA GLY A 136 -26.67 1.89 10.60
C GLY A 136 -25.52 1.79 11.61
N ARG A 137 -25.66 0.81 12.52
CA ARG A 137 -24.68 0.46 13.57
C ARG A 137 -23.47 -0.28 13.00
N PHE A 138 -22.76 0.35 12.09
CA PHE A 138 -21.49 -0.11 11.54
C PHE A 138 -20.34 0.75 12.06
N ASN A 139 -19.12 0.22 12.01
CA ASN A 139 -17.91 0.97 12.35
C ASN A 139 -16.89 1.01 11.21
N GLN A 140 -17.17 0.32 10.10
CA GLN A 140 -16.29 0.21 8.95
C GLN A 140 -17.08 0.30 7.62
N VAL A 141 -16.44 0.84 6.59
CA VAL A 141 -16.99 0.96 5.23
C VAL A 141 -15.93 0.66 4.17
N GLY A 142 -16.30 -0.06 3.12
CA GLY A 142 -15.51 -0.21 1.90
C GLY A 142 -16.35 0.18 0.69
N VAL A 143 -15.77 0.96 -0.23
CA VAL A 143 -16.45 1.42 -1.44
C VAL A 143 -15.68 0.96 -2.66
N GLY A 144 -16.38 0.36 -3.61
CA GLY A 144 -15.84 0.07 -4.93
C GLY A 144 -16.64 0.72 -6.04
N ILE A 145 -15.94 1.28 -7.03
CA ILE A 145 -16.55 1.99 -8.16
C ILE A 145 -15.97 1.50 -9.48
N ARG A 146 -16.85 1.26 -10.46
CA ARG A 146 -16.49 1.02 -11.87
C ARG A 146 -17.17 2.05 -12.75
N ARG A 147 -16.38 2.93 -13.38
CA ARG A 147 -16.84 3.75 -14.51
C ARG A 147 -16.65 3.00 -15.83
N THR A 148 -17.66 3.02 -16.68
CA THR A 148 -17.64 2.45 -18.04
C THR A 148 -17.38 3.56 -19.07
N ALA A 149 -16.95 3.17 -20.27
CA ALA A 149 -16.58 4.12 -21.33
C ALA A 149 -17.76 5.00 -21.79
N ASP A 150 -18.98 4.48 -21.70
CA ASP A 150 -20.23 5.21 -21.98
C ASP A 150 -20.65 6.15 -20.84
N GLY A 151 -19.84 6.29 -19.78
CA GLY A 151 -20.06 7.24 -18.69
C GLY A 151 -20.92 6.75 -17.53
N ALA A 152 -21.37 5.48 -17.53
CA ALA A 152 -22.06 4.92 -16.36
C ALA A 152 -21.08 4.67 -15.20
N MET A 153 -21.54 4.88 -13.97
CA MET A 153 -20.82 4.59 -12.73
C MET A 153 -21.59 3.54 -11.93
N TRP A 154 -20.98 2.37 -11.79
CA TRP A 154 -21.47 1.25 -10.99
C TRP A 154 -20.77 1.24 -9.64
N VAL A 155 -21.52 1.06 -8.55
CA VAL A 155 -21.00 1.23 -7.19
C VAL A 155 -21.51 0.12 -6.29
N ALA A 156 -20.61 -0.40 -5.45
CA ALA A 156 -20.95 -1.22 -4.29
C ALA A 156 -20.32 -0.61 -3.03
N VAL A 157 -21.14 -0.40 -2.00
CA VAL A 157 -20.76 0.12 -0.69
C VAL A 157 -21.04 -0.96 0.35
N ASN A 158 -19.97 -1.43 0.97
CA ASN A 158 -19.99 -2.52 1.94
C ASN A 158 -19.77 -1.98 3.35
N PHE A 159 -20.63 -2.35 4.28
CA PHE A 159 -20.60 -1.93 5.67
C PHE A 159 -20.25 -3.12 6.57
N LEU A 160 -19.49 -2.86 7.62
CA LEU A 160 -19.06 -3.89 8.58
C LEU A 160 -19.11 -3.34 10.01
N GLN A 161 -19.65 -4.14 10.91
CA GLN A 161 -19.52 -3.96 12.36
C GLN A 161 -18.66 -5.11 12.86
N GLY A 162 -17.49 -4.81 13.41
CA GLY A 162 -16.60 -5.84 13.96
C GLY A 162 -15.45 -5.19 14.71
N ARG A 163 -14.42 -5.96 15.06
CA ARG A 163 -13.16 -5.33 15.45
C ARG A 163 -12.70 -4.41 14.31
N LEU A 164 -12.11 -3.27 14.65
CA LEU A 164 -11.49 -2.38 13.68
C LEU A 164 -10.26 -3.07 13.10
N ASP A 165 -10.51 -3.99 12.18
CA ASP A 165 -9.54 -4.70 11.37
C ASP A 165 -9.35 -3.94 10.04
N ALA A 166 -9.50 -2.61 10.09
CA ALA A 166 -9.33 -1.67 8.99
C ALA A 166 -7.94 -1.85 8.40
N PHE A 167 -7.85 -2.66 7.36
CA PHE A 167 -6.62 -2.93 6.65
C PHE A 167 -6.06 -1.61 6.11
N PRO A 168 -4.84 -1.17 6.50
CA PRO A 168 -4.05 -0.30 5.66
C PRO A 168 -3.18 -1.22 4.82
N LEU A 169 -3.46 -1.42 3.53
CA LEU A 169 -2.33 -1.70 2.66
C LEU A 169 -1.60 -0.38 2.55
N TYR A 170 -0.55 -0.32 3.35
CA TYR A 170 0.63 0.46 3.13
C TYR A 170 0.65 1.12 1.76
N ARG A 171 0.56 2.46 1.75
CA ARG A 171 0.34 3.22 0.51
C ARG A 171 1.46 3.02 -0.52
N ASP A 172 2.61 2.48 -0.09
CA ASP A 172 3.82 2.26 -0.86
C ASP A 172 3.99 0.81 -1.39
N ILE A 173 2.95 -0.02 -1.36
CA ILE A 173 2.97 -1.34 -2.02
C ILE A 173 2.15 -1.40 -3.30
N ASP A 174 1.47 -0.32 -3.66
CA ASP A 174 0.81 -0.17 -4.96
C ASP A 174 1.85 -0.30 -6.08
N GLY A 175 1.54 -1.13 -7.09
CA GLY A 175 2.48 -1.49 -8.15
C GLY A 175 3.59 -2.49 -7.76
N SER A 176 3.59 -3.03 -6.54
CA SER A 176 4.49 -4.13 -6.18
C SER A 176 4.01 -5.45 -6.77
N THR A 177 4.89 -6.19 -7.47
CA THR A 177 4.61 -7.57 -7.91
C THR A 177 4.32 -8.54 -6.75
N HIS A 178 4.54 -8.11 -5.50
CA HIS A 178 4.29 -8.89 -4.29
C HIS A 178 3.12 -8.36 -3.45
N GLU A 179 2.37 -7.35 -3.93
CA GLU A 179 1.27 -6.70 -3.19
C GLU A 179 0.30 -7.72 -2.56
N ARG A 180 -0.26 -8.63 -3.38
CA ARG A 180 -1.18 -9.68 -2.92
C ARG A 180 -0.60 -10.57 -1.82
N VAL A 181 0.69 -10.87 -1.93
CA VAL A 181 1.39 -11.75 -0.99
C VAL A 181 1.68 -11.03 0.32
N ILE A 182 2.11 -9.77 0.24
CA ILE A 182 2.33 -8.91 1.40
C ILE A 182 1.03 -8.77 2.19
N GLY A 183 -0.09 -8.47 1.52
CA GLY A 183 -1.38 -8.34 2.18
C GLY A 183 -1.83 -9.63 2.88
N ARG A 184 -1.72 -10.78 2.21
CA ARG A 184 -2.05 -12.08 2.82
C ARG A 184 -1.20 -12.37 4.06
N MET A 185 0.10 -12.08 4.00
CA MET A 185 0.99 -12.29 5.15
C MET A 185 0.75 -11.30 6.28
N PHE A 186 0.34 -10.06 5.98
CA PHE A 186 -0.04 -9.10 7.00
C PHE A 186 -1.27 -9.58 7.78
N PHE A 187 -2.32 -10.05 7.08
CA PHE A 187 -3.52 -10.59 7.73
C PHE A 187 -3.23 -11.83 8.59
N LYS A 188 -2.28 -12.68 8.19
CA LYS A 188 -1.82 -13.81 9.03
C LYS A 188 -0.97 -13.35 10.24
N GLY A 189 -0.77 -12.05 10.44
CA GLY A 189 0.13 -11.50 11.45
C GLY A 189 1.61 -11.77 11.17
N VAL A 190 1.98 -12.32 10.01
CA VAL A 190 3.34 -12.78 9.71
C VAL A 190 4.25 -11.60 9.39
N VAL A 191 3.78 -10.60 8.65
CA VAL A 191 4.56 -9.40 8.31
C VAL A 191 3.88 -8.14 8.84
N GLY A 192 4.70 -7.13 9.13
CA GLY A 192 4.26 -5.79 9.50
C GLY A 192 5.15 -4.74 8.83
N GLY A 193 4.62 -3.55 8.60
CA GLY A 193 5.27 -2.44 7.92
C GLY A 193 6.32 -1.72 8.76
N CYS A 194 6.96 -0.76 8.12
CA CYS A 194 8.00 0.08 8.72
C CYS A 194 7.40 1.28 9.47
N THR A 195 6.22 1.74 9.05
CA THR A 195 5.44 2.77 9.75
C THR A 195 3.97 2.35 9.82
N ARG A 196 3.11 3.18 10.42
CA ARG A 196 1.66 2.96 10.39
C ARG A 196 1.07 2.98 8.98
N ALA A 197 1.70 3.68 8.03
CA ALA A 197 1.17 3.90 6.68
C ALA A 197 2.06 3.37 5.54
N LYS A 198 3.28 2.88 5.83
CA LYS A 198 4.22 2.31 4.84
C LYS A 198 4.71 0.91 5.20
N TYR A 199 4.82 0.05 4.19
CA TYR A 199 5.39 -1.29 4.29
C TYR A 199 6.90 -1.24 4.12
N CYS A 200 7.40 -0.27 3.35
CA CYS A 200 8.75 -0.18 2.83
C CYS A 200 9.13 -1.41 1.99
N ALA A 201 8.36 -1.70 0.93
CA ALA A 201 8.50 -2.94 0.16
C ALA A 201 9.91 -3.17 -0.43
N ARG A 202 10.56 -2.07 -0.84
CA ARG A 202 11.89 -2.06 -1.46
C ARG A 202 13.04 -2.03 -0.44
N ALA A 203 12.79 -1.64 0.80
CA ALA A 203 13.86 -1.55 1.80
C ALA A 203 14.42 -2.94 2.14
N THR A 204 15.72 -2.99 2.39
CA THR A 204 16.39 -4.18 2.93
C THR A 204 15.82 -4.50 4.31
N ALA A 205 15.57 -5.78 4.56
CA ALA A 205 15.09 -6.23 5.86
C ALA A 205 16.24 -6.28 6.88
N SER A 206 15.95 -5.85 8.12
CA SER A 206 16.89 -6.09 9.24
C SER A 206 16.76 -7.52 9.75
N ARG A 207 17.83 -8.04 10.35
CA ARG A 207 17.84 -9.37 10.99
C ARG A 207 16.76 -9.53 12.06
N ARG A 208 16.49 -8.48 12.83
CA ARG A 208 15.38 -8.47 13.81
C ARG A 208 14.03 -8.69 13.13
N TRP A 209 13.80 -8.01 12.00
CA TRP A 209 12.54 -8.14 11.30
C TRP A 209 12.40 -9.52 10.66
N LEU A 210 13.47 -10.04 10.01
CA LEU A 210 13.54 -11.41 9.50
C LEU A 210 13.24 -12.44 10.59
N ALA A 211 13.88 -12.34 11.75
CA ALA A 211 13.64 -13.24 12.89
C ALA A 211 12.15 -13.26 13.30
N GLY A 212 11.53 -12.08 13.39
CA GLY A 212 10.10 -11.98 13.68
C GLY A 212 9.22 -12.63 12.61
N VAL A 213 9.54 -12.41 11.33
CA VAL A 213 8.79 -13.00 10.20
C VAL A 213 8.91 -14.51 10.19
N VAL A 214 10.13 -15.06 10.31
CA VAL A 214 10.37 -16.51 10.33
C VAL A 214 9.63 -17.15 11.50
N ASN A 215 9.68 -16.55 12.69
CA ASN A 215 9.01 -17.10 13.87
C ASN A 215 7.49 -17.17 13.69
N ARG A 216 6.89 -16.13 13.14
CA ARG A 216 5.44 -16.08 12.92
C ARG A 216 5.01 -16.97 11.76
N ALA A 217 5.80 -17.05 10.70
CA ALA A 217 5.53 -17.91 9.55
C ALA A 217 5.60 -19.40 9.91
N THR A 218 6.59 -19.80 10.70
CA THR A 218 6.88 -21.21 11.01
C THR A 218 6.39 -21.67 12.39
N ARG A 219 5.83 -20.74 13.18
CA ARG A 219 5.37 -20.96 14.56
C ARG A 219 6.43 -21.58 15.48
N THR A 220 7.70 -21.24 15.26
CA THR A 220 8.83 -21.71 16.09
C THR A 220 9.91 -20.63 16.22
N LYS A 221 10.71 -20.68 17.29
CA LYS A 221 11.82 -19.73 17.52
C LYS A 221 13.16 -20.20 16.94
N ARG A 222 13.25 -21.43 16.40
CA ARG A 222 14.53 -22.06 15.95
C ARG A 222 15.32 -21.19 14.97
N GLY A 223 14.64 -20.62 13.96
CA GLY A 223 15.30 -19.72 12.99
C GLY A 223 15.82 -18.43 13.62
N SER A 224 15.08 -17.84 14.56
CA SER A 224 15.53 -16.64 15.28
C SER A 224 16.65 -16.90 16.29
N ALA A 225 16.69 -18.08 16.89
CA ALA A 225 17.78 -18.51 17.77
C ALA A 225 19.08 -18.58 16.96
N TRP A 226 19.05 -19.26 15.81
CA TRP A 226 20.20 -19.32 14.90
C TRP A 226 20.69 -17.91 14.46
N LEU A 227 19.76 -17.00 14.13
CA LEU A 227 20.10 -15.62 13.77
C LEU A 227 20.76 -14.84 14.93
N SER A 228 20.48 -15.21 16.17
CA SER A 228 20.94 -14.50 17.38
C SER A 228 22.29 -15.01 17.89
N ASP A 229 22.57 -16.31 17.73
CA ASP A 229 23.76 -16.98 18.24
C ASP A 229 25.07 -16.59 17.51
N ARG A 230 24.98 -15.82 16.41
CA ARG A 230 26.11 -15.52 15.52
C ARG A 230 26.49 -14.04 15.51
N CYS A 231 26.13 -13.30 16.56
CA CYS A 231 26.39 -11.87 16.66
C CYS A 231 27.28 -11.52 17.85
N GLY A 232 28.30 -10.67 17.62
CA GLY A 232 29.17 -10.17 18.69
C GLY A 232 28.46 -9.28 19.72
N SER A 233 27.27 -8.73 19.42
CA SER A 233 26.40 -8.08 20.41
C SER A 233 24.92 -8.10 20.01
N ARG A 234 24.01 -8.02 21.00
CA ARG A 234 22.55 -7.94 20.77
C ARG A 234 22.14 -6.72 19.92
N ARG A 235 22.87 -5.60 20.00
CA ARG A 235 22.58 -4.37 19.23
C ARG A 235 23.02 -4.52 17.76
N ALA A 236 24.21 -5.05 17.51
CA ALA A 236 24.70 -5.36 16.17
C ALA A 236 23.79 -6.38 15.45
N CYS A 237 23.32 -7.38 16.19
CA CYS A 237 22.39 -8.39 15.69
C CYS A 237 21.05 -7.82 15.23
N ARG A 238 20.56 -6.76 15.89
CA ARG A 238 19.28 -6.14 15.56
C ARG A 238 19.31 -5.22 14.33
N ARG A 239 20.47 -4.59 14.06
CA ARG A 239 20.63 -3.56 13.01
C ARG A 239 21.26 -4.07 11.71
N GLY A 240 21.90 -5.24 11.72
CA GLY A 240 22.49 -5.81 10.50
C GLY A 240 21.42 -6.09 9.44
N ASP A 241 21.73 -5.67 8.20
CA ASP A 241 20.96 -6.00 7.01
C ASP A 241 21.02 -7.50 6.73
N THR A 242 19.93 -8.04 6.16
CA THR A 242 19.82 -9.47 5.88
C THR A 242 20.25 -9.81 4.47
N SER A 243 21.18 -10.74 4.39
CA SER A 243 21.58 -11.38 3.14
C SER A 243 20.66 -12.55 2.77
N ARG A 244 20.76 -13.01 1.52
CA ARG A 244 20.12 -14.25 1.07
C ARG A 244 20.61 -15.47 1.84
N ARG A 245 21.89 -15.52 2.23
CA ARG A 245 22.45 -16.58 3.07
C ARG A 245 21.78 -16.62 4.44
N ASP A 246 21.65 -15.47 5.10
CA ASP A 246 21.00 -15.38 6.42
C ASP A 246 19.54 -15.83 6.35
N THR A 247 18.84 -15.42 5.29
CA THR A 247 17.45 -15.78 5.05
C THR A 247 17.28 -17.29 4.83
N ALA A 248 18.13 -17.90 3.99
CA ALA A 248 18.08 -19.34 3.73
C ALA A 248 18.29 -20.15 5.01
N LYS A 249 19.36 -19.84 5.76
CA LYS A 249 19.66 -20.56 6.99
C LYS A 249 18.54 -20.40 8.03
N ALA A 250 18.00 -19.18 8.20
CA ALA A 250 16.89 -18.95 9.14
C ALA A 250 15.67 -19.83 8.83
N PHE A 251 15.25 -19.93 7.56
CA PHE A 251 14.15 -20.82 7.17
C PHE A 251 14.50 -22.30 7.27
N ALA A 252 15.71 -22.70 6.85
CA ALA A 252 16.16 -24.09 6.93
C ALA A 252 16.16 -24.61 8.38
N HIS A 253 16.70 -23.83 9.32
CA HIS A 253 16.69 -24.17 10.74
C HIS A 253 15.29 -24.16 11.35
N ALA A 254 14.45 -23.17 10.97
CA ALA A 254 13.08 -23.10 11.46
C ALA A 254 12.26 -24.35 11.06
N LEU A 255 12.39 -24.75 9.80
CA LEU A 255 11.62 -25.85 9.21
C LEU A 255 12.33 -27.21 9.27
N ARG A 256 13.56 -27.28 9.81
CA ARG A 256 14.40 -28.49 9.84
C ARG A 256 14.58 -29.12 8.46
N LEU A 257 14.84 -28.29 7.45
CA LEU A 257 15.07 -28.77 6.09
C LEU A 257 16.37 -29.57 6.03
N GLN A 258 16.33 -30.70 5.33
CA GLN A 258 17.51 -31.54 5.14
C GLN A 258 18.48 -30.89 4.14
N PRO A 259 19.78 -30.80 4.47
CA PRO A 259 20.79 -30.37 3.50
C PRO A 259 20.86 -31.33 2.31
N VAL A 260 21.07 -30.78 1.12
CA VAL A 260 21.19 -31.60 -0.10
C VAL A 260 22.65 -31.99 -0.31
N ALA A 261 22.97 -33.28 -0.15
CA ALA A 261 24.31 -33.80 -0.41
C ALA A 261 24.76 -33.53 -1.86
N GLY A 262 26.04 -33.23 -2.04
CA GLY A 262 26.64 -32.94 -3.35
C GLY A 262 26.23 -31.60 -3.99
N ALA A 263 25.29 -30.85 -3.40
CA ALA A 263 24.88 -29.57 -3.96
C ALA A 263 25.99 -28.52 -3.88
N SER A 264 26.22 -27.85 -5.00
CA SER A 264 27.18 -26.75 -5.13
C SER A 264 26.62 -25.63 -6.00
N PHE A 265 27.01 -24.39 -5.72
CA PHE A 265 26.81 -23.25 -6.59
C PHE A 265 28.17 -22.68 -6.96
N SER A 266 28.26 -21.93 -8.06
CA SER A 266 29.53 -21.29 -8.44
C SER A 266 30.00 -20.25 -7.39
N ASP A 267 29.08 -19.69 -6.60
CA ASP A 267 29.34 -18.69 -5.56
C ASP A 267 29.05 -19.18 -4.12
N LEU A 268 28.81 -20.47 -3.92
CA LEU A 268 28.53 -21.06 -2.61
C LEU A 268 28.96 -22.53 -2.56
N ARG A 269 29.74 -22.90 -1.54
CA ARG A 269 30.28 -24.26 -1.36
C ARG A 269 30.04 -24.78 0.06
N GLY A 270 30.30 -26.07 0.27
CA GLY A 270 30.19 -26.74 1.56
C GLY A 270 28.76 -26.70 2.12
N ASP A 271 28.63 -26.61 3.44
CA ASP A 271 27.35 -26.65 4.15
C ASP A 271 26.35 -25.60 3.67
N ASP A 272 26.85 -24.40 3.37
CA ASP A 272 25.99 -23.30 2.91
C ASP A 272 25.32 -23.62 1.58
N ALA A 273 26.03 -24.31 0.68
CA ALA A 273 25.46 -24.77 -0.60
C ALA A 273 24.39 -25.85 -0.38
N ARG A 274 24.68 -26.81 0.51
CA ARG A 274 23.73 -27.89 0.86
C ARG A 274 22.45 -27.33 1.49
N ILE A 275 22.55 -26.32 2.35
CA ILE A 275 21.40 -25.63 2.96
C ILE A 275 20.63 -24.80 1.93
N ALA A 276 21.33 -24.05 1.08
CA ALA A 276 20.72 -23.26 0.02
C ALA A 276 19.90 -24.13 -0.95
N ALA A 277 20.45 -25.29 -1.33
CA ALA A 277 19.71 -26.26 -2.13
C ALA A 277 18.49 -26.83 -1.38
N GLY A 278 18.57 -27.01 -0.06
CA GLY A 278 17.44 -27.45 0.78
C GLY A 278 16.26 -26.48 0.75
N VAL A 279 16.51 -25.16 0.91
CA VAL A 279 15.44 -24.15 0.83
C VAL A 279 14.90 -23.94 -0.60
N ILE A 280 15.69 -24.24 -1.62
CA ILE A 280 15.24 -24.24 -3.02
C ILE A 280 14.34 -25.44 -3.29
N ARG A 281 14.75 -26.64 -2.86
CA ARG A 281 13.96 -27.87 -2.95
C ARG A 281 12.62 -27.76 -2.22
N ALA A 282 12.61 -27.09 -1.08
CA ALA A 282 11.38 -26.78 -0.34
C ALA A 282 10.50 -25.70 -1.02
N GLY A 283 10.91 -25.16 -2.18
CA GLY A 283 10.17 -24.15 -2.92
C GLY A 283 10.10 -22.77 -2.26
N ILE A 284 10.88 -22.53 -1.20
CA ILE A 284 10.86 -21.28 -0.44
C ILE A 284 11.63 -20.21 -1.21
N MET A 285 12.88 -20.50 -1.54
CA MET A 285 13.77 -19.62 -2.30
C MET A 285 14.02 -20.18 -3.70
N SER A 286 14.59 -19.35 -4.56
CA SER A 286 15.09 -19.74 -5.89
C SER A 286 16.53 -19.27 -6.03
N GLU A 287 17.24 -19.78 -7.03
CA GLU A 287 18.50 -19.21 -7.51
C GLU A 287 18.32 -17.71 -7.85
N CYS A 288 19.43 -16.97 -7.81
CA CYS A 288 19.43 -15.56 -8.21
C CYS A 288 19.72 -15.38 -9.71
N SER A 289 20.50 -16.30 -10.28
CA SER A 289 20.85 -16.44 -11.69
C SER A 289 21.34 -17.88 -11.89
N SER A 290 21.46 -18.32 -13.14
CA SER A 290 21.86 -19.70 -13.47
C SER A 290 23.10 -20.14 -12.69
N GLY A 291 22.97 -21.19 -11.86
CA GLY A 291 24.06 -21.80 -11.11
C GLY A 291 24.61 -20.96 -9.95
N ARG A 292 23.93 -19.86 -9.57
CA ARG A 292 24.34 -18.96 -8.48
C ARG A 292 23.26 -18.78 -7.43
N PHE A 293 23.69 -18.78 -6.18
CA PHE A 293 22.80 -18.47 -5.06
C PHE A 293 22.80 -16.98 -4.69
N CYS A 294 23.89 -16.24 -4.96
CA CYS A 294 24.13 -14.86 -4.53
C CYS A 294 24.01 -14.69 -3.00
N PRO A 295 24.85 -15.36 -2.20
CA PRO A 295 24.70 -15.43 -0.75
C PRO A 295 24.73 -14.07 -0.06
N GLY A 296 25.56 -13.14 -0.53
CA GLY A 296 25.75 -11.81 0.06
C GLY A 296 24.72 -10.76 -0.37
N ARG A 297 23.83 -11.08 -1.33
CA ARG A 297 22.86 -10.09 -1.84
C ARG A 297 21.75 -9.86 -0.82
N ASP A 298 21.39 -8.59 -0.65
CA ASP A 298 20.30 -8.18 0.23
C ASP A 298 18.94 -8.74 -0.21
N VAL A 299 18.06 -8.92 0.79
CA VAL A 299 16.67 -9.32 0.58
C VAL A 299 15.74 -8.18 0.97
N SER A 300 14.95 -7.71 0.01
CA SER A 300 13.92 -6.72 0.28
C SER A 300 12.77 -7.29 1.11
N ARG A 301 12.10 -6.43 1.87
CA ARG A 301 10.94 -6.80 2.70
C ARG A 301 9.80 -7.44 1.90
N ALA A 302 9.59 -7.01 0.66
CA ALA A 302 8.60 -7.61 -0.24
C ALA A 302 8.97 -9.06 -0.62
N LYS A 303 10.25 -9.29 -0.97
CA LYS A 303 10.74 -10.62 -1.33
C LYS A 303 10.72 -11.57 -0.14
N LEU A 304 11.01 -11.07 1.06
CA LEU A 304 10.90 -11.88 2.27
C LEU A 304 9.46 -12.29 2.59
N ALA A 305 8.47 -11.41 2.38
CA ALA A 305 7.06 -11.78 2.52
C ALA A 305 6.68 -12.94 1.57
N ARG A 306 7.27 -12.97 0.37
CA ARG A 306 7.08 -14.08 -0.57
C ARG A 306 7.69 -15.39 -0.09
N PHE A 307 8.89 -15.35 0.50
CA PHE A 307 9.50 -16.54 1.09
C PHE A 307 8.68 -17.05 2.29
N ALA A 308 8.27 -16.15 3.19
CA ALA A 308 7.41 -16.49 4.32
C ALA A 308 6.08 -17.12 3.86
N TYR A 309 5.45 -16.57 2.81
CA TYR A 309 4.24 -17.15 2.25
C TYR A 309 4.45 -18.58 1.75
N ARG A 310 5.55 -18.84 1.03
CA ARG A 310 5.90 -20.19 0.54
C ARG A 310 6.19 -21.16 1.68
N ALA A 311 6.84 -20.70 2.74
CA ALA A 311 7.11 -21.49 3.94
C ALA A 311 5.84 -21.82 4.77
N THR A 312 4.70 -21.19 4.47
CA THR A 312 3.41 -21.43 5.15
C THR A 312 2.42 -22.22 4.30
N ARG A 313 2.88 -22.75 3.16
CA ARG A 313 2.09 -23.61 2.28
C ARG A 313 2.28 -25.07 2.66
#